data_AF-K3ZEW9-F1
#
_entry.id   AF-K3ZEW9-F1
#
_cell.length_a   1.000
_cell.length_b   1.000
_cell.length_c   1.000
_cell.angle_alpha   90.00
_cell.angle_beta   90.00
_cell.angle_gamma   90.00
#
_symmetry.space_group_name_H-M   'P 1'
#
loop_
_entity.id
_entity.type
_entity.pdbx_description
1 polymer ?
#
loop_
_entity_poly.entity_id
_entity_poly.type
_entity_poly.pdbx_seq_one_letter_code
_entity_poly.pdbx_strand_id
1 'polypeptide(L)'
;MTTVVFIFKLRSRRFKYCRCDEFGTRLHGRGASGLVRVTPLGRELILSKELRLITETYYKIPGMHGWDAYRQHLPSIRAHVATVSAALGRYQARRAERGVFQLVPVVNSVRFRVLSPLLDALPPPARAEALRSEE
;
A
#
# COMPACT_ATOMS: atom_id res chain seq x y z
N MET A 1 22.57 -7.54 8.91
CA MET A 1 22.11 -6.54 9.89
C MET A 1 20.59 -6.37 9.81
N THR A 2 19.89 -6.75 10.88
CA THR A 2 18.43 -6.82 10.97
C THR A 2 17.93 -5.60 11.72
N THR A 3 17.41 -4.59 11.00
CA THR A 3 16.84 -3.41 11.64
C THR A 3 15.44 -3.72 12.13
N VAL A 4 15.24 -3.67 13.44
CA VAL A 4 13.93 -3.83 14.09
C VAL A 4 13.31 -2.45 14.24
N VAL A 5 12.06 -2.30 13.79
CA VAL A 5 11.31 -1.05 13.81
C VAL A 5 10.25 -1.15 14.91
N PHE A 6 10.24 -0.17 15.81
CA PHE A 6 9.27 -0.09 16.90
C PHE A 6 8.37 1.12 16.72
N ILE A 7 7.07 0.95 17.01
CA ILE A 7 6.08 2.03 17.04
C ILE A 7 5.66 2.21 18.49
N PHE A 8 6.02 3.33 19.11
CA PHE A 8 5.60 3.66 20.48
C PHE A 8 4.46 4.67 20.46
N LYS A 9 3.44 4.45 21.31
CA LYS A 9 2.32 5.37 21.54
C LYS A 9 2.69 6.32 22.68
N LEU A 10 3.14 7.53 22.36
CA LEU A 10 3.36 8.58 23.37
C LEU A 10 2.04 9.29 23.69
N ARG A 11 1.86 9.63 24.97
CA ARG A 11 0.63 10.21 25.57
C ARG A 11 0.21 11.57 24.96
N SER A 12 1.07 12.23 24.19
CA SER A 12 0.74 13.48 23.47
C SER A 12 1.04 13.38 21.97
N ARG A 13 -0.04 13.52 21.19
CA ARG A 13 -0.17 13.76 19.74
C ARG A 13 1.15 13.85 18.93
N ARG A 14 1.60 12.70 18.41
CA ARG A 14 2.10 12.43 17.03
C ARG A 14 2.90 11.13 17.05
N PHE A 15 2.56 10.18 16.18
CA PHE A 15 3.39 8.99 15.96
C PHE A 15 4.75 9.44 15.42
N LYS A 16 5.81 9.17 16.17
CA LYS A 16 7.19 9.44 15.76
C LYS A 16 7.82 8.15 15.27
N TYR A 17 8.28 8.14 14.03
CA TYR A 17 8.97 6.99 13.44
C TYR A 17 10.41 7.00 13.96
N CYS A 18 10.83 5.92 14.63
CA CYS A 18 12.16 5.80 15.22
C CYS A 18 12.86 4.55 14.65
N ARG A 19 14.17 4.65 14.41
CA ARG A 19 15.03 3.55 13.99
C ARG A 19 15.90 3.13 15.17
N CYS A 20 15.91 1.85 15.51
CA CYS A 20 16.92 1.28 16.41
C CYS A 20 18.03 0.65 15.58
N ASP A 21 19.27 1.07 15.82
CA ASP A 21 20.48 0.42 15.33
C ASP A 21 21.49 0.22 16.48
N GLU A 22 22.67 -0.30 16.17
CA GLU A 22 23.75 -0.54 17.14
C GLU A 22 24.22 0.75 17.86
N PHE A 23 23.84 1.92 17.34
CA PHE A 23 24.12 3.23 17.92
C PHE A 23 22.92 3.84 18.66
N GLY A 24 21.89 3.02 18.97
CA GLY A 24 20.74 3.40 19.78
C GLY A 24 19.47 3.74 18.99
N THR A 25 18.51 4.36 19.66
CA THR A 25 17.20 4.74 19.10
C THR A 25 17.25 6.15 18.53
N ARG A 26 17.16 6.29 17.20
CA ARG A 26 17.20 7.58 16.50
C ARG A 26 15.85 7.94 15.90
N LEU A 27 15.46 9.20 16.03
CA LEU A 27 14.30 9.76 15.32
C LEU A 27 14.53 9.72 13.82
N HIS A 28 13.59 9.14 13.09
CA HIS A 28 13.60 9.14 11.66
C HIS A 28 13.03 10.47 11.16
N GLY A 29 13.91 11.39 10.75
CA GLY A 29 13.57 12.75 10.38
C GLY A 29 14.62 13.39 9.47
N ARG A 30 14.24 14.56 8.91
CA ARG A 30 14.99 15.36 7.91
C ARG A 30 16.48 15.45 8.27
N GLY A 31 17.31 14.70 7.54
CA GLY A 31 18.77 14.58 7.77
C GLY A 31 19.27 13.15 7.95
N ALA A 32 18.40 12.20 8.28
CA ALA A 32 18.74 10.78 8.28
C ALA A 32 18.66 10.21 6.85
N SER A 33 19.75 10.31 6.10
CA SER A 33 19.92 9.71 4.76
C SER A 33 20.03 8.17 4.84
N GLY A 34 19.00 7.52 5.35
CA GLY A 34 18.88 6.07 5.36
C GLY A 34 17.57 5.67 4.71
N LEU A 35 17.64 5.08 3.50
CA LEU A 35 16.47 4.53 2.81
C LEU A 35 15.67 3.64 3.77
N VAL A 36 14.42 4.02 4.06
CA VAL A 36 13.50 3.13 4.77
C VAL A 36 13.24 1.94 3.87
N ARG A 37 13.63 0.74 4.34
CA ARG A 37 13.22 -0.49 3.68
C ARG A 37 11.70 -0.54 3.66
N VAL A 38 11.12 -0.44 2.47
CA VAL A 38 9.68 -0.60 2.28
C VAL A 38 9.28 -2.00 2.72
N THR A 39 8.35 -2.07 3.67
CA THR A 39 7.82 -3.34 4.18
C THR A 39 7.12 -4.12 3.06
N PRO A 40 6.96 -5.45 3.17
CA PRO A 40 6.20 -6.22 2.19
C PRO A 40 4.80 -5.63 1.92
N LEU A 41 4.12 -5.15 2.97
CA LEU A 41 2.85 -4.45 2.87
C LEU A 41 2.97 -3.11 2.12
N GLY A 42 4.01 -2.32 2.41
CA GLY A 42 4.27 -1.08 1.68
C GLY A 42 4.51 -1.32 0.19
N ARG A 43 5.22 -2.40 -0.16
CA ARG A 43 5.43 -2.80 -1.57
C ARG A 43 4.13 -3.22 -2.23
N GLU A 44 3.30 -4.00 -1.55
CA GLU A 44 1.96 -4.38 -2.02
C GLU A 44 1.11 -3.14 -2.30
N LEU A 45 1.07 -2.17 -1.38
CA LEU A 45 0.29 -0.94 -1.53
C LEU A 45 0.78 -0.06 -2.68
N ILE A 46 2.10 0.12 -2.82
CA ILE A 46 2.68 0.90 -3.92
C ILE A 46 2.31 0.25 -5.26
N LEU A 47 2.58 -1.04 -5.42
CA LEU A 47 2.30 -1.76 -6.66
C LEU A 47 0.79 -1.77 -6.98
N SER A 48 -0.07 -1.94 -5.98
CA SER A 48 -1.52 -1.93 -6.16
C SER A 48 -2.01 -0.55 -6.59
N LYS A 49 -1.45 0.52 -6.01
CA LYS A 49 -1.77 1.91 -6.34
C LYS A 49 -1.34 2.25 -7.77
N GLU A 50 -0.11 1.90 -8.14
CA GLU A 50 0.43 2.13 -9.49
C GLU A 50 -0.35 1.38 -10.55
N LEU A 51 -0.64 0.10 -10.31
CA LEU A 51 -1.44 -0.71 -11.23
C LEU A 51 -2.82 -0.09 -11.45
N ARG A 52 -3.46 0.39 -10.38
CA ARG A 52 -4.74 1.09 -10.48
C ARG A 52 -4.66 2.40 -11.23
N LEU A 53 -3.61 3.17 -11.04
CA LEU A 53 -3.42 4.42 -11.78
C LEU A 53 -3.29 4.13 -13.28
N ILE A 54 -2.59 3.05 -13.64
CA ILE A 54 -2.53 2.58 -15.03
C ILE A 54 -3.90 2.18 -15.55
N THR A 55 -4.67 1.39 -14.80
CA THR A 55 -5.97 0.88 -15.27
C THR A 55 -7.09 1.90 -15.28
N GLU A 56 -7.17 2.74 -14.24
CA GLU A 56 -8.24 3.69 -14.05
C GLU A 56 -7.97 5.05 -14.70
N THR A 57 -6.71 5.41 -14.94
CA THR A 57 -6.33 6.70 -15.50
C THR A 57 -5.75 6.55 -16.90
N TYR A 58 -4.64 5.82 -17.07
CA TYR A 58 -3.91 5.83 -18.34
C TYR A 58 -4.65 5.07 -19.46
N TYR A 59 -5.20 3.89 -19.20
CA TYR A 59 -5.98 3.16 -20.22
C TYR A 59 -7.29 3.85 -20.63
N LYS A 60 -7.76 4.85 -19.87
CA LYS A 60 -8.97 5.61 -20.18
C LYS A 60 -8.71 6.91 -20.95
N ILE A 61 -7.44 7.22 -21.26
CA ILE A 61 -7.10 8.43 -22.03
C ILE A 61 -7.67 8.28 -23.46
N PRO A 62 -8.59 9.17 -23.89
CA PRO A 62 -9.16 9.11 -25.23
C PRO A 62 -8.08 9.23 -26.31
N GLY A 63 -8.18 8.41 -27.36
CA GLY A 63 -7.28 8.48 -28.51
C GLY A 63 -5.87 7.90 -28.30
N MET A 64 -5.49 7.51 -27.08
CA MET A 64 -4.17 6.92 -26.79
C MET A 64 -3.91 5.63 -27.58
N HIS A 65 -4.96 4.82 -27.79
CA HIS A 65 -4.89 3.60 -28.61
C HIS A 65 -4.58 3.85 -30.09
N GLY A 66 -4.79 5.08 -30.58
CA GLY A 66 -4.48 5.49 -31.93
C GLY A 66 -3.01 5.92 -32.13
N TRP A 67 -2.24 6.09 -31.05
CA TRP A 67 -0.85 6.52 -31.15
C TRP A 67 0.04 5.35 -31.57
N ASP A 68 0.81 5.52 -32.65
CA ASP A 68 1.68 4.47 -33.18
C ASP A 68 2.73 4.00 -32.15
N ALA A 69 3.33 4.95 -31.42
CA ALA A 69 4.27 4.64 -30.34
C ALA A 69 3.61 3.80 -29.23
N TYR A 70 2.36 4.10 -28.88
CA TYR A 70 1.63 3.33 -27.88
C TYR A 70 1.34 1.90 -28.37
N ARG A 71 0.89 1.75 -29.61
CA ARG A 71 0.67 0.44 -30.24
C ARG A 71 1.94 -0.41 -30.28
N GLN A 72 3.06 0.20 -30.65
CA GLN A 72 4.37 -0.47 -30.72
C GLN A 72 4.80 -1.00 -29.34
N HIS A 73 4.57 -0.23 -28.27
CA HIS A 73 4.96 -0.63 -26.92
C HIS A 73 3.89 -1.41 -26.14
N LEU A 74 2.67 -1.52 -26.66
CA LEU A 74 1.54 -2.18 -26.00
C LEU A 74 1.84 -3.62 -25.54
N PRO A 75 2.54 -4.48 -26.33
CA PRO A 75 2.90 -5.82 -25.87
C PRO A 75 3.81 -5.80 -24.63
N SER A 76 4.79 -4.88 -24.60
CA SER A 76 5.71 -4.72 -23.48
C SER A 76 4.99 -4.20 -22.24
N ILE A 77 4.11 -3.21 -22.40
CA ILE A 77 3.27 -2.68 -21.32
C ILE A 77 2.42 -3.81 -20.71
N ARG A 78 1.79 -4.64 -21.55
CA ARG A 78 1.00 -5.79 -21.08
C ARG A 78 1.85 -6.81 -20.31
N ALA A 79 3.05 -7.12 -20.77
CA ALA A 79 3.97 -8.02 -20.07
C ALA A 79 4.39 -7.48 -18.70
N HIS A 80 4.67 -6.19 -18.60
CA HIS A 80 4.98 -5.54 -17.32
C HIS A 80 3.79 -5.53 -16.37
N VAL A 81 2.59 -5.20 -16.86
CA VAL A 81 1.34 -5.24 -16.09
C VAL A 81 1.07 -6.65 -15.55
N ALA A 82 1.27 -7.70 -16.36
CA ALA A 82 1.14 -9.08 -15.93
C ALA A 82 2.16 -9.44 -14.83
N THR A 83 3.41 -8.98 -14.98
CA THR A 83 4.48 -9.21 -13.99
C THR A 83 4.15 -8.57 -12.64
N VAL A 84 3.66 -7.32 -12.64
CA VAL A 84 3.22 -6.62 -11.44
C VAL A 84 2.02 -7.34 -10.80
N SER A 85 1.05 -7.76 -11.61
CA SER A 85 -0.13 -8.49 -11.14
C SER A 85 0.23 -9.81 -10.47
N ALA A 86 1.17 -10.58 -11.06
CA ALA A 86 1.67 -11.82 -10.47
C ALA A 86 2.41 -11.55 -9.14
N ALA A 87 3.18 -10.47 -9.05
CA ALA A 87 3.84 -10.08 -7.80
C ALA A 87 2.83 -9.70 -6.71
N LEU A 88 1.79 -8.94 -7.06
CA LEU A 88 0.69 -8.60 -6.17
C LEU A 88 -0.03 -9.85 -5.67
N GLY A 89 -0.34 -10.80 -6.55
CA GLY A 89 -0.97 -12.07 -6.17
C GLY A 89 -0.17 -12.81 -5.07
N ARG A 90 1.16 -12.82 -5.17
CA ARG A 90 2.03 -13.41 -4.12
C ARG A 90 1.95 -12.66 -2.79
N TYR A 91 1.91 -11.34 -2.80
CA TYR A 91 1.78 -10.55 -1.57
C TYR A 91 0.41 -10.76 -0.92
N GLN A 92 -0.66 -10.73 -1.72
CA GLN A 92 -2.03 -10.94 -1.28
C GLN A 92 -2.24 -12.34 -0.70
N ALA A 93 -1.72 -13.38 -1.35
CA ALA A 93 -1.78 -14.77 -0.85
C ALA A 93 -1.11 -14.90 0.52
N ARG A 94 0.12 -14.38 0.68
CA ARG A 94 0.84 -14.39 1.97
C ARG A 94 0.10 -13.61 3.06
N ARG A 95 -0.60 -12.54 2.68
CA ARG A 95 -1.41 -11.75 3.63
C ARG A 95 -2.67 -12.51 4.04
N ALA A 96 -3.32 -13.20 3.10
CA ALA A 96 -4.49 -14.03 3.37
C ALA A 96 -4.15 -15.23 4.27
N GLU A 97 -3.03 -15.92 4.01
CA GLU A 97 -2.52 -17.02 4.85
C GLU A 97 -2.30 -16.60 6.31
N ARG A 98 -1.90 -15.34 6.53
CA ARG A 98 -1.67 -14.79 7.88
C ARG A 98 -2.94 -14.30 8.57
N GLY A 99 -4.08 -14.27 7.88
CA GLY A 99 -5.39 -13.91 8.46
C GLY A 99 -5.50 -12.50 9.05
N VAL A 100 -4.66 -11.55 8.61
CA VAL A 100 -4.50 -10.27 9.32
C VAL A 100 -5.60 -9.26 8.99
N PHE A 101 -5.67 -8.82 7.73
CA PHE A 101 -6.65 -7.87 7.21
C PHE A 101 -6.70 -7.95 5.68
N GLN A 102 -7.82 -7.54 5.10
CA GLN A 102 -8.03 -7.46 3.67
C GLN A 102 -7.93 -6.02 3.18
N LEU A 103 -7.18 -5.80 2.10
CA LEU A 103 -7.17 -4.53 1.39
C LEU A 103 -8.19 -4.62 0.26
N VAL A 104 -9.30 -3.89 0.39
CA VAL A 104 -10.37 -3.85 -0.60
C VAL A 104 -10.31 -2.53 -1.36
N PRO A 105 -10.21 -2.57 -2.68
CA PRO A 105 -9.84 -1.38 -3.41
C PRO A 105 -11.12 -0.62 -3.83
N VAL A 106 -11.20 0.70 -3.58
CA VAL A 106 -12.45 1.49 -3.75
C VAL A 106 -12.78 1.71 -5.23
N VAL A 107 -14.03 1.51 -5.65
CA VAL A 107 -14.44 1.68 -7.06
C VAL A 107 -14.12 3.10 -7.55
N ASN A 108 -13.62 3.23 -8.77
CA ASN A 108 -13.26 4.51 -9.42
C ASN A 108 -12.27 5.38 -8.62
N SER A 109 -11.45 4.79 -7.76
CA SER A 109 -10.49 5.51 -6.92
C SER A 109 -9.17 4.76 -6.82
N VAL A 110 -8.09 5.49 -6.54
CA VAL A 110 -6.78 4.88 -6.24
C VAL A 110 -6.64 4.53 -4.74
N ARG A 111 -7.70 4.73 -3.96
CA ARG A 111 -7.74 4.44 -2.51
C ARG A 111 -8.09 2.98 -2.23
N PHE A 112 -7.68 2.52 -1.06
CA PHE A 112 -7.97 1.20 -0.52
C PHE A 112 -8.67 1.34 0.83
N ARG A 113 -9.69 0.51 1.06
CA ARG A 113 -10.31 0.29 2.37
C ARG A 113 -9.64 -0.90 3.04
N VAL A 114 -9.47 -0.82 4.35
CA VAL A 114 -8.91 -1.91 5.15
C VAL A 114 -10.08 -2.63 5.83
N LEU A 115 -10.34 -3.87 5.44
CA LEU A 115 -11.26 -4.75 6.17
C LEU A 115 -10.46 -5.54 7.18
N SER A 116 -10.60 -5.20 8.46
CA SER A 116 -10.00 -5.95 9.56
C SER A 116 -11.04 -6.87 10.21
N PRO A 117 -10.73 -8.15 10.46
CA PRO A 117 -11.56 -9.00 11.30
C PRO A 117 -11.80 -8.41 12.70
N LEU A 118 -10.88 -7.56 13.17
CA LEU A 118 -11.02 -6.84 14.45
C LEU A 118 -12.10 -5.76 14.41
N LEU A 119 -12.43 -5.23 13.23
CA LEU A 119 -13.51 -4.26 13.04
C LEU A 119 -14.90 -4.93 13.09
N ASP A 120 -15.01 -6.18 12.65
CA ASP A 120 -16.25 -6.96 12.74
C ASP A 120 -16.53 -7.45 14.16
N ALA A 121 -15.49 -7.60 14.99
CA ALA A 121 -15.60 -7.93 16.40
C ALA A 121 -16.05 -6.74 17.28
N LEU A 122 -16.11 -5.52 16.74
CA LEU A 122 -16.53 -4.34 17.48
C LEU A 122 -18.06 -4.24 17.55
N PRO A 123 -18.62 -3.75 18.69
CA PRO A 123 -20.04 -3.44 18.79
C PRO A 123 -20.48 -2.49 17.66
N PRO A 124 -21.73 -2.60 17.15
CA PRO A 124 -22.25 -1.75 16.08
C PRO A 124 -21.98 -0.24 16.21
N PRO A 125 -22.09 0.40 17.40
CA PRO A 125 -21.79 1.84 17.53
C PRO A 125 -20.30 2.17 17.33
N ALA A 126 -19.39 1.33 17.86
CA ALA A 126 -17.95 1.52 17.70
C ALA A 126 -17.49 1.26 16.26
N ARG A 127 -18.14 0.31 15.57
CA ARG A 127 -17.93 0.06 14.15
C ARG A 127 -18.35 1.25 13.28
N ALA A 128 -19.50 1.88 13.57
CA ALA A 128 -19.97 3.05 12.86
C ALA A 128 -19.08 4.29 13.07
N GLU A 129 -18.51 4.45 14.28
CA GLU A 129 -17.54 5.51 14.56
C GLU A 129 -16.20 5.30 13.85
N ALA A 130 -15.69 4.07 13.82
CA ALA A 130 -14.47 3.73 13.09
C ALA A 130 -14.61 3.98 11.58
N LEU A 131 -15.74 3.59 10.98
CA LEU A 131 -16.03 3.84 9.56
C LEU A 131 -16.13 5.33 9.21
N ARG A 132 -16.68 6.15 10.12
CA ARG A 132 -16.74 7.62 9.95
C ARG A 132 -15.38 8.30 10.02
N SER A 133 -14.40 7.70 10.68
CA SER A 133 -13.03 8.23 10.74
C SER A 133 -12.17 7.91 9.52
N GLU A 134 -12.66 7.05 8.61
CA GLU A 134 -11.97 6.62 7.39
C GLU A 134 -12.47 7.34 6.11
N GLU A 135 -13.55 8.13 6.19
CA GLU A 135 -14.07 9.00 5.10
C GLU A 135 -13.36 10.36 5.05
#